data_AF-A0A523Z1J0-F1
#
_entry.id   AF-A0A523Z1J0-F1
#
_cell.length_a   1.000
_cell.length_b   1.000
_cell.length_c   1.000
_cell.angle_alpha   90.00
_cell.angle_beta   90.00
_cell.angle_gamma   90.00
#
_symmetry.space_group_name_H-M   'P 1'
#
loop_
_entity.id
_entity.type
_entity.pdbx_description
1 polymer ?
#
loop_
_entity_poly.entity_id
_entity_poly.type
_entity_poly.pdbx_seq_one_letter_code
_entity_poly.pdbx_strand_id
1 'polypeptide(L)'
;MQTVSKLKLDQTQKTFLVGALLAMAFFLIAAGVVEISIAIDQDCRDSVASVRLAPDPFTVCLPEWKHYGLRAASRGVVWVLNPEAAPILGWLVMGLIYAILGGISAQVFGRKGIIVFIGLVLAVVALISGLGYMKTFIA
;
A
#
# COMPACT_ATOMS: atom_id res chain seq x y z
N MET A 1 13.86 -40.90 -3.60
CA MET A 1 13.63 -39.88 -4.66
C MET A 1 12.14 -39.60 -4.73
N GLN A 2 11.68 -38.53 -4.09
CA GLN A 2 10.28 -38.12 -4.15
C GLN A 2 10.00 -37.55 -5.54
N THR A 3 9.00 -38.12 -6.20
CA THR A 3 8.44 -37.67 -7.46
C THR A 3 8.00 -36.22 -7.32
N VAL A 4 8.71 -35.31 -8.00
CA VAL A 4 8.23 -33.95 -8.24
C VAL A 4 6.98 -34.08 -9.10
N SER A 5 5.83 -34.17 -8.43
CA SER A 5 4.52 -34.03 -9.03
C SER A 5 4.55 -32.81 -9.95
N LYS A 6 4.44 -33.03 -11.26
CA LYS A 6 4.22 -31.94 -12.22
C LYS A 6 2.84 -31.36 -11.91
N LEU A 7 2.81 -30.37 -11.01
CA LEU A 7 1.65 -29.55 -10.73
C LEU A 7 1.30 -28.80 -12.02
N LYS A 8 0.45 -29.43 -12.84
CA LYS A 8 -0.04 -28.85 -14.08
C LYS A 8 -1.13 -27.87 -13.68
N LEU A 9 -0.78 -26.59 -13.51
CA LEU A 9 -1.77 -25.55 -13.23
C LEU A 9 -2.78 -25.49 -14.37
N ASP A 10 -4.05 -25.47 -14.01
CA ASP A 10 -5.15 -25.20 -14.95
C ASP A 10 -5.04 -23.77 -15.50
N GLN A 11 -5.61 -23.51 -16.67
CA GLN A 11 -5.58 -22.21 -17.33
C GLN A 11 -6.18 -21.11 -16.42
N THR A 12 -7.20 -21.46 -15.64
CA THR A 12 -7.82 -20.58 -14.64
C THR A 12 -6.83 -20.22 -13.53
N GLN A 13 -6.13 -21.21 -12.97
CA GLN A 13 -5.12 -21.03 -11.93
C GLN A 13 -3.94 -20.19 -12.42
N LYS A 14 -3.51 -20.37 -13.67
CA LYS A 14 -2.47 -19.54 -14.29
C LYS A 14 -2.91 -18.08 -14.38
N THR A 15 -4.13 -17.84 -14.81
CA THR A 15 -4.68 -16.48 -14.99
C THR A 15 -4.78 -15.77 -13.64
N PHE A 16 -5.27 -16.47 -12.62
CA PHE A 16 -5.30 -15.97 -11.25
C PHE A 16 -3.89 -15.64 -10.74
N LEU A 17 -2.94 -16.56 -10.89
CA LEU A 17 -1.58 -16.39 -10.39
C LEU A 17 -0.87 -15.21 -11.04
N VAL A 18 -1.02 -15.05 -12.37
CA VAL A 18 -0.45 -13.90 -13.10
C VAL A 18 -1.08 -12.59 -12.62
N GLY A 19 -2.41 -12.55 -12.47
CA GLY A 19 -3.11 -11.36 -11.96
C GLY A 19 -2.68 -11.00 -10.54
N ALA A 20 -2.55 -12.00 -9.68
CA ALA A 20 -2.12 -11.84 -8.30
C ALA A 20 -0.69 -11.29 -8.19
N LEU A 21 0.25 -11.89 -8.93
CA LEU A 21 1.65 -11.46 -8.92
C LEU A 21 1.83 -10.06 -9.49
N LEU A 22 1.13 -9.71 -10.58
CA LEU A 22 1.18 -8.36 -11.16
C LEU A 22 0.63 -7.31 -10.20
N ALA A 23 -0.50 -7.58 -9.55
CA ALA A 23 -1.09 -6.66 -8.58
C ALA A 23 -0.21 -6.49 -7.33
N MET A 24 0.38 -7.58 -6.84
CA MET A 24 1.32 -7.55 -5.72
C MET A 24 2.58 -6.75 -6.07
N ALA A 25 3.17 -6.99 -7.24
CA ALA A 25 4.33 -6.24 -7.71
C ALA A 25 4.04 -4.75 -7.85
N PHE A 26 2.88 -4.40 -8.44
CA PHE A 26 2.42 -3.02 -8.54
C PHE A 26 2.33 -2.35 -7.16
N PHE A 27 1.71 -3.01 -6.19
CA PHE A 27 1.60 -2.50 -4.84
C PHE A 27 2.96 -2.30 -4.18
N LEU A 28 3.86 -3.30 -4.24
CA LEU A 28 5.17 -3.22 -3.59
C LEU A 28 6.04 -2.10 -4.17
N ILE A 29 5.99 -1.90 -5.49
CA ILE A 29 6.69 -0.79 -6.15
C ILE A 29 6.11 0.55 -5.67
N ALA A 30 4.78 0.70 -5.70
CA ALA A 30 4.13 1.92 -5.25
C ALA A 30 4.41 2.22 -3.76
N ALA A 31 4.31 1.21 -2.90
CA ALA A 31 4.61 1.33 -1.47
C ALA A 31 6.07 1.73 -1.24
N GLY A 32 7.01 1.14 -1.99
CA GLY A 32 8.43 1.51 -1.92
C GLY A 32 8.68 2.98 -2.29
N VAL A 33 8.09 3.47 -3.38
CA VAL A 33 8.19 4.88 -3.79
C VAL A 33 7.62 5.82 -2.71
N VAL A 34 6.51 5.44 -2.10
CA VAL A 34 5.86 6.22 -1.04
C VAL A 34 6.71 6.22 0.24
N GLU A 35 7.30 5.09 0.63
CA GLU A 35 8.14 5.01 1.84
C GLU A 35 9.45 5.78 1.68
N ILE A 36 10.03 5.85 0.48
CA ILE A 36 11.15 6.76 0.19
C ILE A 36 10.73 8.22 0.47
N SER A 37 9.53 8.62 0.03
CA SER A 37 9.02 9.97 0.28
C SER A 37 8.78 10.24 1.77
N ILE A 38 8.33 9.22 2.53
CA ILE A 38 8.18 9.32 3.99
C ILE A 38 9.55 9.45 4.66
N ALA A 39 10.57 8.70 4.23
CA ALA A 39 11.92 8.78 4.77
C ALA A 39 12.51 10.19 4.58
N ILE A 40 12.34 10.79 3.40
CA ILE A 40 12.76 12.17 3.11
C ILE A 40 12.05 13.16 4.05
N ASP A 41 10.76 12.97 4.33
CA ASP A 41 10.03 13.81 5.30
C ASP A 41 10.57 13.66 6.72
N GLN A 42 10.93 12.45 7.13
CA GLN A 42 11.50 12.19 8.46
C GLN A 42 12.86 12.86 8.60
N ASP A 43 13.73 12.76 7.61
CA ASP A 43 15.02 13.46 7.59
C ASP A 43 14.85 14.99 7.70
N CYS A 44 13.84 15.54 7.02
CA CYS A 44 13.48 16.97 7.15
C CYS A 44 13.07 17.31 8.58
N ARG A 45 12.20 16.50 9.20
CA ARG A 45 11.71 16.74 10.57
C ARG A 45 12.81 16.63 11.61
N ASP A 46 13.70 15.65 11.49
CA ASP A 46 14.84 15.47 12.39
C ASP A 46 15.81 16.66 12.27
N SER A 47 16.00 17.16 11.06
CA SER A 47 16.80 18.37 10.80
C SER A 47 16.16 19.61 11.44
N VAL A 48 14.84 19.79 11.32
CA VAL A 48 14.12 20.93 11.93
C VAL A 48 14.10 20.83 13.46
N ALA A 49 13.92 19.64 14.02
CA ALA A 49 13.93 19.41 15.47
C ALA A 49 15.28 19.77 16.14
N SER A 50 16.37 19.73 15.38
CA SER A 50 17.71 20.10 15.87
C SER A 50 17.93 21.62 16.00
N VAL A 51 17.01 22.46 15.50
CA VAL A 51 17.15 23.92 15.50
C VAL A 51 16.57 24.55 16.76
N ARG A 52 17.35 25.40 17.44
CA ARG A 52 16.90 26.21 18.58
C ARG A 52 15.92 27.27 18.06
N LEU A 53 14.63 27.15 18.40
CA LEU A 53 13.46 27.82 17.78
C LEU A 53 12.98 27.20 16.45
N ALA A 54 12.89 25.87 16.40
CA ALA A 54 12.27 25.16 15.30
C ALA A 54 10.88 25.73 14.96
N PRO A 55 10.64 26.22 13.72
CA PRO A 55 9.29 26.47 13.22
C PRO A 55 8.50 25.16 13.22
N ASP A 56 7.16 25.25 13.24
CA ASP A 56 6.30 24.06 13.20
C ASP A 56 6.71 23.15 12.02
N PRO A 57 7.12 21.90 12.27
CA PRO A 57 7.62 21.01 11.23
C PRO A 57 6.60 20.75 10.11
N PHE A 58 5.30 20.91 10.35
CA PHE A 58 4.28 20.77 9.30
C PHE A 58 4.15 22.01 8.40
N THR A 59 4.82 23.11 8.73
CA THR A 59 4.90 24.31 7.88
C THR A 59 6.11 24.31 6.95
N VAL A 60 7.16 23.56 7.30
CA VAL A 60 8.42 23.50 6.55
C VAL A 60 8.60 22.16 5.81
N CYS A 61 8.21 21.05 6.44
CA CYS A 61 8.24 19.72 5.83
C CYS A 61 6.86 19.37 5.21
N LEU A 62 6.57 18.09 4.95
CA LEU A 62 5.28 17.73 4.37
C LEU A 62 4.11 18.13 5.31
N PRO A 63 3.04 18.73 4.74
CA PRO A 63 1.86 19.05 5.52
C PRO A 63 1.22 17.78 6.06
N GLU A 64 0.54 17.93 7.20
CA GLU A 64 0.04 16.82 8.01
C GLU A 64 -0.83 15.82 7.23
N TRP A 65 -1.73 16.32 6.38
CA TRP A 65 -2.57 15.49 5.52
C TRP A 65 -1.77 14.64 4.52
N LYS A 66 -0.64 15.14 4.00
CA LYS A 66 0.25 14.37 3.12
C LYS A 66 1.02 13.33 3.92
N HIS A 67 1.49 13.70 5.12
CA HIS A 67 2.22 12.79 5.99
C HIS A 67 1.38 11.54 6.34
N TYR A 68 0.13 11.75 6.76
CA TYR A 68 -0.79 10.64 7.06
C TYR A 68 -1.31 9.94 5.81
N GLY A 69 -1.60 10.68 4.74
CA GLY A 69 -2.05 10.09 3.48
C GLY A 69 -1.02 9.16 2.86
N LEU A 70 0.27 9.50 2.91
CA LEU A 70 1.35 8.66 2.40
C LEU A 70 1.53 7.39 3.25
N ARG A 71 1.42 7.48 4.58
CA ARG A 71 1.46 6.30 5.46
C ARG A 71 0.25 5.38 5.23
N ALA A 72 -0.93 5.95 5.06
CA ALA A 72 -2.15 5.23 4.70
C ALA A 72 -2.02 4.54 3.33
N ALA A 73 -1.39 5.19 2.34
CA ALA A 73 -1.19 4.61 1.01
C ALA A 73 -0.16 3.47 0.97
N SER A 74 0.94 3.60 1.72
CA SER A 74 2.03 2.60 1.76
C SER A 74 1.70 1.39 2.63
N ARG A 75 1.03 1.59 3.77
CA ARG A 75 0.81 0.54 4.79
C ARG A 75 -0.67 0.14 4.92
N GLY A 76 -1.58 0.90 4.32
CA GLY A 76 -2.98 0.54 4.17
C GLY A 76 -3.74 0.39 5.49
N VAL A 77 -4.60 -0.62 5.54
CA VAL A 77 -5.47 -0.91 6.70
C VAL A 77 -4.66 -1.17 7.97
N VAL A 78 -3.46 -1.74 7.85
CA VAL A 78 -2.60 -2.03 9.00
C VAL A 78 -2.23 -0.74 9.74
N TRP A 79 -1.91 0.33 9.01
CA TRP A 79 -1.60 1.62 9.64
C TRP A 79 -2.83 2.26 10.30
N VAL A 80 -4.02 2.12 9.68
CA VAL A 80 -5.27 2.63 10.26
C VAL A 80 -5.58 1.94 11.59
N LEU A 81 -5.39 0.62 11.68
CA LEU A 81 -5.65 -0.16 12.89
C LEU A 81 -4.55 0.00 13.94
N ASN A 82 -3.29 -0.06 13.53
CA ASN A 82 -2.13 0.04 14.40
C ASN A 82 -1.03 0.89 13.73
N PRO A 83 -0.96 2.21 14.01
CA PRO A 83 -0.01 3.10 13.37
C PRO A 83 1.45 2.81 13.77
N GLU A 84 1.66 2.17 14.92
CA GLU A 84 2.98 1.76 15.44
C GLU A 84 3.44 0.40 14.88
N ALA A 85 2.63 -0.26 14.05
CA ALA A 85 3.00 -1.53 13.45
C ALA A 85 4.20 -1.38 12.49
N ALA A 86 5.07 -2.38 12.48
CA ALA A 86 6.21 -2.42 11.58
C ALA A 86 5.76 -2.29 10.11
N PRO A 87 6.46 -1.48 9.27
CA PRO A 87 6.06 -1.26 7.88
C PRO A 87 5.91 -2.55 7.07
N ILE A 88 6.77 -3.53 7.35
CA ILE A 88 6.77 -4.85 6.71
C ILE A 88 5.45 -5.60 6.89
N LEU A 89 4.79 -5.44 8.04
CA LEU A 89 3.51 -6.08 8.31
C LEU A 89 2.43 -5.47 7.40
N GLY A 90 2.45 -4.14 7.26
CA GLY A 90 1.60 -3.41 6.31
C GLY A 90 1.80 -3.88 4.88
N TRP A 91 3.05 -4.00 4.44
CA TRP A 91 3.36 -4.41 3.09
C TRP A 91 2.94 -5.85 2.79
N LEU A 92 3.12 -6.77 3.73
CA LEU A 92 2.70 -8.17 3.57
C LEU A 92 1.18 -8.30 3.50
N VAL A 93 0.47 -7.66 4.43
CA VAL A 93 -1.01 -7.71 4.48
C VAL A 93 -1.60 -7.05 3.24
N MET A 94 -1.17 -5.83 2.92
CA MET A 94 -1.69 -5.12 1.76
C MET A 94 -1.27 -5.76 0.45
N GLY A 95 -0.05 -6.30 0.36
CA GLY A 95 0.40 -7.08 -0.79
C GLY A 95 -0.46 -8.31 -1.03
N LEU A 96 -0.86 -9.02 0.04
CA LEU A 96 -1.79 -10.15 -0.05
C LEU A 96 -3.19 -9.70 -0.51
N ILE A 97 -3.71 -8.60 0.03
CA ILE A 97 -5.01 -8.04 -0.39
C ILE A 97 -4.97 -7.69 -1.88
N TYR A 98 -3.93 -7.01 -2.34
CA TYR A 98 -3.75 -6.66 -3.75
C TYR A 98 -3.60 -7.91 -4.62
N ALA A 99 -2.87 -8.93 -4.16
CA ALA A 99 -2.74 -10.20 -4.87
C ALA A 99 -4.11 -10.89 -5.06
N ILE A 100 -4.94 -10.93 -4.02
CA ILE A 100 -6.29 -11.52 -4.09
C ILE A 100 -7.16 -10.71 -5.06
N LEU A 101 -7.17 -9.38 -4.93
CA LEU A 101 -7.96 -8.49 -5.81
C LEU A 101 -7.51 -8.58 -7.27
N GLY A 102 -6.20 -8.62 -7.52
CA GLY A 102 -5.61 -8.81 -8.84
C GLY A 102 -5.93 -10.17 -9.45
N GLY A 103 -5.82 -11.24 -8.66
CA GLY A 103 -6.16 -12.59 -9.11
C GLY A 103 -7.64 -12.74 -9.46
N ILE A 104 -8.54 -12.26 -8.59
CA ILE A 104 -9.99 -12.30 -8.82
C ILE A 104 -10.36 -11.44 -10.04
N SER A 105 -9.83 -10.22 -10.14
CA SER A 105 -10.14 -9.32 -11.25
C SER A 105 -9.68 -9.88 -12.60
N ALA A 106 -8.50 -10.50 -12.65
CA ALA A 106 -8.00 -11.18 -13.84
C ALA A 106 -8.86 -12.39 -14.21
N GLN A 107 -9.34 -13.15 -13.22
CA GLN A 107 -10.15 -14.35 -13.45
C GLN A 107 -11.58 -14.02 -13.91
N VAL A 108 -12.24 -13.04 -13.28
CA VAL A 108 -13.66 -12.72 -13.52
C VAL A 108 -13.84 -11.87 -14.78
N PHE A 109 -12.97 -10.88 -15.00
CA PHE A 109 -13.17 -9.88 -16.05
C PHE A 109 -12.28 -10.07 -17.28
N GLY A 110 -11.41 -11.10 -17.27
CA GLY A 110 -10.53 -11.44 -18.38
C GLY A 110 -9.72 -10.23 -18.88
N ARG A 111 -9.88 -9.88 -20.17
CA ARG A 111 -9.19 -8.71 -20.79
C ARG A 111 -9.48 -7.37 -20.11
N LYS A 112 -10.63 -7.22 -19.44
CA LYS A 112 -10.99 -5.97 -18.71
C LYS A 112 -10.52 -5.97 -17.25
N GLY A 113 -9.89 -7.06 -16.78
CA GLY A 113 -9.44 -7.20 -15.39
C GLY A 113 -8.54 -6.07 -14.92
N ILE A 114 -7.67 -5.56 -15.78
CA ILE A 114 -6.76 -4.44 -15.44
C ILE A 114 -7.54 -3.16 -15.13
N ILE A 115 -8.55 -2.82 -15.93
CA ILE A 115 -9.34 -1.59 -15.73
C ILE A 115 -10.13 -1.69 -14.43
N VAL A 116 -10.76 -2.85 -14.19
CA VAL A 116 -11.51 -3.10 -12.96
C VAL A 116 -10.58 -3.07 -11.75
N PHE A 117 -9.40 -3.68 -11.85
CA PHE A 117 -8.39 -3.68 -10.80
C PHE A 117 -7.94 -2.26 -10.45
N ILE A 118 -7.62 -1.42 -11.44
CA ILE A 118 -7.22 -0.03 -11.20
C ILE A 118 -8.35 0.74 -10.50
N GLY A 119 -9.59 0.59 -10.96
CA GLY A 119 -10.74 1.23 -10.32
C GLY A 119 -10.92 0.80 -8.86
N LEU A 120 -10.75 -0.50 -8.58
CA LEU A 120 -10.90 -1.07 -7.25
C LEU A 120 -9.76 -0.63 -6.31
N VAL A 121 -8.52 -0.59 -6.82
CA VAL A 121 -7.36 -0.05 -6.10
C VAL A 121 -7.55 1.42 -5.76
N LEU A 122 -7.99 2.25 -6.70
CA LEU A 122 -8.26 3.66 -6.44
C LEU A 122 -9.35 3.85 -5.39
N ALA A 123 -10.41 3.04 -5.45
CA ALA A 123 -11.47 3.06 -4.44
C ALA A 123 -10.94 2.66 -3.04
N VAL A 124 -10.11 1.62 -2.95
CA VAL A 124 -9.49 1.18 -1.70
C VAL A 124 -8.56 2.25 -1.14
N VAL A 125 -7.70 2.85 -1.97
CA VAL A 125 -6.80 3.93 -1.54
C VAL A 125 -7.59 5.14 -1.07
N ALA A 126 -8.65 5.54 -1.78
CA ALA A 126 -9.51 6.65 -1.38
C ALA A 126 -10.22 6.39 -0.04
N LEU A 127 -10.75 5.18 0.14
CA LEU A 127 -11.40 4.76 1.40
C LEU A 127 -10.41 4.77 2.56
N ILE A 128 -9.23 4.18 2.40
CA ILE A 128 -8.22 4.11 3.46
C ILE A 128 -7.67 5.50 3.78
N SER A 129 -7.41 6.33 2.76
CA SER A 129 -6.95 7.70 2.97
C SER A 129 -8.00 8.56 3.67
N GLY A 130 -9.28 8.40 3.29
CA GLY A 130 -10.41 9.05 3.95
C GLY A 130 -10.57 8.61 5.40
N LEU A 131 -10.48 7.30 5.68
CA LEU A 131 -10.51 6.75 7.04
C LEU A 131 -9.32 7.23 7.88
N GLY A 132 -8.14 7.27 7.29
CA GLY A 132 -6.93 7.78 7.92
C GLY A 132 -7.05 9.24 8.33
N TYR A 133 -7.62 10.07 7.45
CA TYR A 133 -7.91 11.47 7.76
C TYR A 133 -9.02 11.60 8.81
N MET A 134 -10.11 10.84 8.72
CA MET A 134 -11.18 10.91 9.73
C MET A 134 -10.70 10.50 11.13
N LYS A 135 -9.78 9.54 11.23
CA LYS A 135 -9.21 9.11 12.51
C LYS A 135 -8.50 10.24 13.25
N THR A 136 -7.89 11.21 12.55
CA THR A 136 -7.24 12.36 13.21
C THR A 136 -8.21 13.36 13.84
N PHE A 137 -9.52 13.28 13.52
CA PHE A 137 -10.55 14.15 14.11
C PHE A 137 -11.42 13.45 15.17
N ILE A 138 -11.38 12.11 15.23
CA ILE A 138 -12.21 11.31 16.15
C ILE A 138 -11.40 10.78 17.34
N ALA A 139 -10.07 10.72 17.23
CA ALA A 139 -9.15 10.41 18.33
C ALA A 139 -8.77 11.66 19.12
#